data_AF-A0A4R7J1R9-F1
#
_entry.id   AF-A0A4R7J1R9-F1
#
_cell.length_a   1.000
_cell.length_b   1.000
_cell.length_c   1.000
_cell.angle_alpha   90.00
_cell.angle_beta   90.00
_cell.angle_gamma   90.00
#
_symmetry.space_group_name_H-M   'P 1'
#
loop_
_entity.id
_entity.type
_entity.pdbx_description
1 polymer ?
#
loop_
_entity_poly.entity_id
_entity_poly.type
_entity_poly.pdbx_seq_one_letter_code
_entity_poly.pdbx_strand_id
1 'polypeptide(L)'
;MPEAAPRFASELKRALPDHSIRRLAKDSGWGRSTVHEWMSGVRLPNPRQLDDLLDVGSVAPGLRRRLHELRDQVAGPADGSTSTVTVELSELRSATTISNTTNETDPSLPDDPVGSAAEFASADGPDRPDAPPDTSRTTSGHPPASAGAESGPAPRTLFLGGLLVAALLAAGAFGAGYLVGRGDGPVDLVAAEVIGTGGEGILTRQAPTTESAQVGSVEEGAMVEVICVVPNGESVYSEANGASSSVWALLADGSWTFDLYLTTPKAQAAGEPPPAPLKLCGDL
;
A
#
# COMPACT_ATOMS: atom_id res chain seq x y z
N MET A 1 28.01 6.81 12.39
CA MET A 1 27.17 7.68 11.53
C MET A 1 25.69 7.65 11.91
N PRO A 2 25.30 7.81 13.19
CA PRO A 2 23.89 7.67 13.61
C PRO A 2 22.94 8.74 13.04
N GLU A 3 23.45 9.90 12.61
CA GLU A 3 22.62 10.99 12.08
C GLU A 3 22.29 10.91 10.58
N ALA A 4 22.96 10.05 9.81
CA ALA A 4 22.81 10.05 8.36
C ALA A 4 21.42 9.55 7.92
N ALA A 5 20.88 8.52 8.58
CA ALA A 5 19.60 7.91 8.23
C ALA A 5 18.38 8.80 8.55
N PRO A 6 18.25 9.41 9.75
CA PRO A 6 17.13 10.32 10.06
C PRO A 6 17.14 11.58 9.18
N ARG A 7 18.33 12.07 8.83
CA ARG A 7 18.48 13.23 7.94
C ARG A 7 18.08 12.90 6.51
N PHE A 8 18.52 11.75 5.99
CA PHE A 8 18.09 11.26 4.68
C PHE A 8 16.57 11.08 4.62
N ALA A 9 15.99 10.44 5.63
CA ALA A 9 14.55 10.24 5.76
C ALA A 9 13.75 11.56 5.69
N SER A 10 14.22 12.60 6.41
CA SER A 10 13.56 13.90 6.44
C SER A 10 13.60 14.62 5.10
N GLU A 11 14.73 14.55 4.40
CA GLU A 11 14.91 15.14 3.07
C GLU A 11 14.11 14.37 2.00
N LEU A 12 14.10 13.04 2.09
CA LEU A 12 13.34 12.17 1.19
C LEU A 12 11.84 12.46 1.31
N LYS A 13 11.30 12.58 2.54
CA LYS A 13 9.90 12.99 2.80
C LYS A 13 9.57 14.38 2.26
N ARG A 14 10.52 15.32 2.35
CA ARG A 14 10.33 16.68 1.83
C ARG A 14 10.32 16.72 0.30
N ALA A 15 11.13 15.89 -0.34
CA ALA A 15 11.29 15.86 -1.79
C ALA A 15 10.25 14.98 -2.50
N LEU A 16 9.74 13.95 -1.84
CA LEU A 16 8.77 13.02 -2.39
C LEU A 16 7.45 13.10 -1.61
N PRO A 17 6.38 13.70 -2.17
CA PRO A 17 5.05 13.58 -1.60
C PRO A 17 4.59 12.11 -1.58
N ASP A 18 3.63 11.76 -0.71
CA ASP A 18 3.27 10.36 -0.44
C ASP A 18 2.87 9.54 -1.68
N HIS A 19 2.30 10.19 -2.70
CA HIS A 19 1.96 9.53 -3.96
C HIS A 19 3.21 9.11 -4.78
N SER A 20 4.31 9.85 -4.66
CA SER A 20 5.57 9.55 -5.34
C SER A 20 6.29 8.35 -4.73
N ILE A 21 6.07 8.04 -3.46
CA ILE A 21 6.61 6.85 -2.77
C ILE A 21 6.07 5.58 -3.42
N ARG A 22 4.77 5.56 -3.72
CA ARG A 22 4.11 4.42 -4.37
C ARG A 22 4.67 4.17 -5.76
N ARG A 23 4.81 5.24 -6.54
CA ARG A 23 5.42 5.18 -7.87
C ARG A 23 6.88 4.75 -7.78
N LEU A 24 7.65 5.28 -6.84
CA LEU A 24 9.04 4.89 -6.64
C LEU A 24 9.17 3.40 -6.33
N ALA A 25 8.40 2.87 -5.38
CA ALA A 25 8.44 1.44 -5.02
C ALA A 25 8.02 0.53 -6.19
N LYS A 26 7.07 0.98 -7.02
CA LYS A 26 6.60 0.26 -8.21
C LYS A 26 7.64 0.27 -9.33
N ASP A 27 8.20 1.44 -9.63
CA ASP A 27 9.11 1.65 -10.78
C ASP A 27 10.51 1.08 -10.49
N SER A 28 10.93 1.04 -9.22
CA SER A 28 12.26 0.55 -8.83
C SER A 28 12.31 -0.93 -8.44
N GLY A 29 11.16 -1.56 -8.16
CA GLY A 29 11.08 -2.94 -7.69
C GLY A 29 11.65 -3.19 -6.28
N TRP A 30 11.95 -2.16 -5.48
CA TRP A 30 12.58 -2.33 -4.15
C TRP A 30 11.66 -2.86 -3.05
N GLY A 31 10.36 -2.98 -3.32
CA GLY A 31 9.37 -3.31 -2.31
C GLY A 31 9.05 -2.14 -1.37
N ARG A 32 7.81 -2.08 -0.90
CA ARG A 32 7.30 -0.93 -0.13
C ARG A 32 7.90 -0.84 1.27
N SER A 33 8.23 -1.98 1.88
CA SER A 33 8.91 -2.06 3.18
C SER A 33 10.27 -1.37 3.14
N THR A 34 11.07 -1.63 2.10
CA THR A 34 12.39 -1.02 1.90
C THR A 34 12.29 0.50 1.84
N VAL A 35 11.37 1.03 1.03
CA VAL A 35 11.18 2.49 0.92
C VAL A 35 10.65 3.07 2.24
N HIS A 36 9.80 2.34 2.96
CA HIS A 36 9.32 2.76 4.27
C HIS A 36 10.43 2.81 5.34
N GLU A 37 11.34 1.83 5.36
CA GLU A 37 12.54 1.82 6.23
C GLU A 37 13.45 3.01 5.97
N TRP A 38 13.56 3.46 4.71
CA TRP A 38 14.32 4.66 4.37
C TRP A 38 13.65 5.92 4.88
N MET A 39 12.33 6.01 4.75
CA MET A 39 11.58 7.16 5.24
C MET A 39 11.46 7.22 6.75
N SER A 40 11.52 6.09 7.45
CA SER A 40 11.56 6.08 8.91
C SER A 40 12.96 6.39 9.45
N GLY A 41 13.98 6.42 8.58
CA GLY A 41 15.37 6.59 8.99
C GLY A 41 15.93 5.36 9.69
N VAL A 42 15.26 4.21 9.58
CA VAL A 42 15.73 2.93 10.12
C VAL A 42 16.93 2.43 9.33
N ARG A 43 16.94 2.67 8.01
CA ARG A 43 17.97 2.16 7.11
C ARG A 43 18.30 3.16 6.00
N LEU A 44 19.56 3.19 5.58
CA LEU A 44 19.98 3.91 4.37
C LEU A 44 19.91 3.01 3.12
N PRO A 45 19.62 3.58 1.94
CA PRO A 45 19.78 2.86 0.68
C PRO A 45 21.22 2.40 0.50
N ASN A 46 21.43 1.25 -0.12
CA ASN A 46 22.76 0.85 -0.56
C ASN A 46 23.19 1.65 -1.81
N PRO A 47 24.48 1.63 -2.20
CA PRO A 47 24.97 2.43 -3.33
C PRO A 47 24.23 2.19 -4.65
N ARG A 48 23.87 0.94 -4.98
CA ARG A 48 23.11 0.63 -6.20
C ARG A 48 21.72 1.25 -6.16
N GLN A 49 21.04 1.18 -5.02
CA GLN A 49 19.73 1.79 -4.81
C GLN A 49 19.78 3.33 -4.90
N LEU A 50 20.91 3.94 -4.50
CA LEU A 50 21.16 5.37 -4.68
C LEU A 50 21.35 5.74 -6.16
N ASP A 51 22.10 4.94 -6.92
CA ASP A 51 22.31 5.18 -8.36
C ASP A 51 20.98 5.04 -9.14
N ASP A 52 20.21 4.00 -8.85
CA ASP A 52 18.89 3.83 -9.45
C ASP A 52 17.93 4.98 -9.07
N LEU A 53 17.97 5.48 -7.82
CA LEU A 53 17.21 6.66 -7.38
C LEU A 53 17.54 7.91 -8.21
N LEU A 54 18.79 8.05 -8.65
CA LEU A 54 19.25 9.15 -9.51
C LEU A 54 18.76 9.02 -10.96
N ASP A 55 18.42 7.81 -11.38
CA ASP A 55 17.96 7.45 -12.73
C ASP A 55 16.44 7.48 -12.88
N VAL A 56 15.67 7.34 -11.79
CA VAL A 56 14.23 7.62 -11.80
C VAL A 56 14.04 9.12 -12.08
N GLY A 57 13.87 9.48 -13.36
CA GLY A 57 14.00 10.83 -13.94
C GLY A 57 13.03 11.93 -13.45
N SER A 58 12.43 11.74 -12.28
CA SER A 58 11.48 12.65 -11.62
C SER A 58 12.04 13.31 -10.36
N VAL A 59 13.30 13.05 -10.00
CA VAL A 59 13.88 13.59 -8.76
C VAL A 59 14.14 15.09 -8.90
N ALA A 60 13.59 15.89 -7.98
CA ALA A 60 13.83 17.33 -7.93
C ALA A 60 15.34 17.64 -7.93
N PRO A 61 15.82 18.67 -8.66
CA PRO A 61 17.25 18.96 -8.78
C PRO A 61 18.00 19.10 -7.44
N GLY A 62 17.30 19.60 -6.41
CA GLY A 62 17.84 19.69 -5.04
C GLY A 62 18.11 18.34 -4.39
N LEU A 63 17.22 17.35 -4.58
CA LEU A 63 17.39 16.00 -4.07
C LEU A 63 18.52 15.27 -4.83
N ARG A 64 18.65 15.51 -6.15
CA ARG A 64 19.72 14.91 -6.96
C ARG A 64 21.12 15.27 -6.47
N ARG A 65 21.36 16.55 -6.16
CA ARG A 65 22.65 17.01 -5.59
C ARG A 65 22.96 16.31 -4.26
N ARG A 66 21.96 16.19 -3.39
CA ARG A 66 22.10 15.55 -2.07
C ARG A 66 22.34 14.04 -2.17
N LEU A 67 21.71 13.37 -3.13
CA LEU A 67 21.94 11.95 -3.41
C LEU A 67 23.38 11.71 -3.87
N HIS A 68 23.96 12.60 -4.69
CA HIS A 68 25.38 12.53 -5.02
C HIS A 68 26.28 12.73 -3.78
N GLU A 69 26.00 13.72 -2.93
CA GLU A 69 26.76 13.93 -1.67
C GLU A 69 26.70 12.70 -0.75
N LEU A 70 25.53 12.08 -0.61
CA LEU A 70 25.35 10.86 0.18
C LEU A 70 26.06 9.67 -0.44
N ARG A 71 26.00 9.51 -1.76
CA ARG A 71 26.74 8.47 -2.47
C ARG A 71 28.23 8.59 -2.18
N ASP A 72 28.78 9.79 -2.26
CA ASP A 72 30.20 10.03 -2.01
C ASP A 72 30.58 9.81 -0.53
N GLN A 73 29.68 10.10 0.42
CA GLN A 73 29.87 9.79 1.84
C GLN A 73 29.79 8.29 2.15
N VAL A 74 28.91 7.54 1.48
CA VAL A 74 28.71 6.10 1.67
C VAL A 74 29.78 5.28 0.93
N ALA A 75 30.23 5.73 -0.24
CA ALA A 75 31.28 5.08 -1.01
C ALA A 75 32.66 5.16 -0.33
N GLY A 76 32.83 6.12 0.59
CA GLY A 76 34.10 6.40 1.24
C GLY A 76 35.14 6.99 0.29
N PRO A 77 36.25 7.54 0.83
CA PRO A 77 37.36 8.04 0.02
C PRO A 77 37.93 6.91 -0.86
N ALA A 78 38.02 7.15 -2.17
CA ALA A 78 38.54 6.20 -3.16
C ALA A 78 40.04 5.85 -2.97
N ASP A 79 40.71 6.56 -2.06
CA ASP A 79 42.11 6.47 -1.70
C ASP A 79 42.49 5.22 -0.89
N GLY A 80 41.58 4.26 -0.73
CA GLY A 80 41.89 2.94 -0.16
C GLY A 80 42.27 2.96 1.32
N SER A 81 42.22 4.14 1.96
CA SER A 81 42.35 4.27 3.41
C SER A 81 41.05 3.78 4.03
N THR A 82 40.97 2.46 4.17
CA THR A 82 39.89 1.77 4.85
C THR A 82 39.99 2.14 6.33
N SER A 83 39.41 3.27 6.72
CA SER A 83 39.07 3.47 8.12
C SER A 83 38.00 2.44 8.43
N THR A 84 38.44 1.29 8.93
CA THR A 84 37.61 0.29 9.59
C THR A 84 36.87 1.01 10.70
N VAL A 85 35.67 1.50 10.41
CA VAL A 85 34.71 1.88 11.45
C VAL A 85 34.11 0.56 11.94
N THR A 86 34.94 -0.18 12.67
CA THR A 86 34.48 -1.19 13.60
C THR A 86 33.74 -0.41 14.69
N VAL A 87 32.43 -0.20 14.50
CA VAL A 87 31.58 0.17 15.64
C VAL A 87 31.52 -1.08 16.50
N GLU A 88 32.32 -1.09 17.56
CA GLU A 88 32.23 -2.09 18.61
C GLU A 88 30.77 -2.21 19.08
N LEU A 89 30.19 -3.39 18.87
CA LEU A 89 28.92 -3.82 19.49
C LEU A 89 29.08 -4.08 21.01
N SER A 90 30.23 -3.72 21.58
CA SER A 90 30.68 -4.06 22.94
C SER A 90 30.21 -3.07 24.02
N GLU A 91 29.79 -1.85 23.66
CA GLU A 91 29.37 -0.83 24.65
C GLU A 91 27.86 -0.76 24.93
N LEU A 92 27.04 -1.57 24.24
CA LEU A 92 25.58 -1.60 24.46
C LEU A 92 25.10 -2.58 25.55
N ARG A 93 26.00 -3.12 26.40
CA ARG A 93 25.64 -4.00 27.54
C ARG A 93 25.82 -3.42 28.94
N SER A 94 26.16 -2.14 29.09
CA SER A 94 26.44 -1.56 30.42
C SER A 94 25.39 -0.58 30.96
N ALA A 95 24.18 -0.54 30.39
CA ALA A 95 23.12 0.33 30.91
C ALA A 95 21.73 -0.34 30.88
N THR A 96 21.55 -1.41 31.64
CA THR A 96 20.22 -1.82 32.12
C THR A 96 20.34 -2.36 33.54
N THR A 97 20.59 -1.43 34.47
CA THR A 97 20.30 -1.63 35.89
C THR A 97 19.57 -0.39 36.37
N ILE A 98 18.24 -0.45 36.38
CA ILE A 98 17.44 0.40 37.27
C ILE A 98 16.60 -0.53 38.12
N SER A 99 16.92 -0.46 39.41
CA SER A 99 16.34 -1.21 40.51
C SER A 99 14.84 -0.92 40.68
N ASN A 100 14.07 -1.99 40.87
CA ASN A 100 12.81 -1.94 41.60
C ASN A 100 13.13 -1.81 43.09
N THR A 101 12.68 -0.74 43.73
CA THR A 101 12.51 -0.71 45.19
C THR A 101 11.19 -0.01 45.54
N THR A 102 10.31 -0.80 46.13
CA THR A 102 9.04 -0.46 46.78
C THR A 102 9.25 0.46 47.99
N ASN A 103 8.34 1.43 48.22
CA ASN A 103 7.84 1.67 49.57
C ASN A 103 6.49 2.43 49.64
N GLU A 104 5.80 2.11 50.72
CA GLU A 104 4.43 2.34 51.16
C GLU A 104 4.02 3.78 51.60
N THR A 105 2.73 4.07 51.41
CA THR A 105 1.72 4.63 52.37
C THR A 105 1.71 6.12 52.81
N ASP A 106 0.75 6.87 52.21
CA ASP A 106 -0.38 7.67 52.81
C ASP A 106 -0.15 8.96 53.66
N PRO A 107 -1.21 9.72 54.03
CA PRO A 107 -2.13 10.60 53.28
C PRO A 107 -1.95 12.11 53.61
N SER A 108 -2.53 13.02 52.82
CA SER A 108 -3.28 14.20 53.30
C SER A 108 -3.90 15.04 52.16
N LEU A 109 -5.22 15.21 52.23
CA LEU A 109 -6.07 16.22 51.59
C LEU A 109 -5.69 17.65 52.11
N PRO A 110 -5.96 18.75 51.36
CA PRO A 110 -7.33 19.29 51.29
C PRO A 110 -7.80 19.93 49.96
N ASP A 111 -9.12 20.15 49.98
CA ASP A 111 -10.10 20.89 49.17
C ASP A 111 -9.66 22.02 48.21
N ASP A 112 -10.16 21.97 46.96
CA ASP A 112 -10.99 22.95 46.19
C ASP A 112 -10.70 24.49 46.24
N PRO A 113 -11.30 25.38 45.38
CA PRO A 113 -11.92 25.21 44.05
C PRO A 113 -11.65 26.41 43.05
N VAL A 114 -12.33 26.37 41.88
CA VAL A 114 -12.74 27.48 40.96
C VAL A 114 -11.68 28.23 40.14
N GLY A 115 -11.93 28.38 38.84
CA GLY A 115 -11.56 29.64 38.16
C GLY A 115 -11.32 29.60 36.64
N SER A 116 -12.36 30.00 35.90
CA SER A 116 -12.29 30.99 34.81
C SER A 116 -11.90 30.59 33.39
N ALA A 117 -12.95 30.74 32.56
CA ALA A 117 -13.00 31.09 31.16
C ALA A 117 -12.02 32.20 30.69
N ALA A 118 -11.61 32.07 29.43
CA ALA A 118 -11.37 33.13 28.44
C ALA A 118 -11.46 32.43 27.07
N GLU A 119 -12.45 32.61 26.20
CA GLU A 119 -12.90 33.84 25.53
C GLU A 119 -11.74 34.61 24.88
N PHE A 120 -11.49 34.33 23.59
CA PHE A 120 -10.86 35.29 22.69
C PHE A 120 -11.47 35.19 21.28
N ALA A 121 -12.21 36.25 20.94
CA ALA A 121 -12.51 36.89 19.66
C ALA A 121 -11.85 36.29 18.40
N SER A 122 -12.59 35.96 17.33
CA SER A 122 -13.12 36.89 16.32
C SER A 122 -12.12 37.97 15.88
N ALA A 123 -11.52 37.78 14.71
CA ALA A 123 -10.91 38.86 13.93
C ALA A 123 -11.25 38.67 12.45
N ASP A 124 -11.89 39.71 11.93
CA ASP A 124 -12.20 40.02 10.54
C ASP A 124 -11.03 39.85 9.56
N GLY A 125 -11.40 39.64 8.28
CA GLY A 125 -10.51 39.76 7.10
C GLY A 125 -9.97 41.19 6.88
N PRO A 126 -9.26 41.47 5.78
CA PRO A 126 -9.90 41.47 4.45
C PRO A 126 -8.95 41.13 3.27
N ASP A 127 -9.51 41.31 2.06
CA ASP A 127 -8.86 41.62 0.79
C ASP A 127 -8.36 40.47 -0.10
N ARG A 128 -9.27 40.09 -0.99
CA ARG A 128 -9.06 39.40 -2.25
C ARG A 128 -9.05 40.45 -3.37
N PRO A 129 -7.93 40.68 -4.09
CA PRO A 129 -7.98 41.50 -5.29
C PRO A 129 -8.26 40.64 -6.54
N ASP A 130 -8.94 41.30 -7.46
CA ASP A 130 -9.45 40.88 -8.75
C ASP A 130 -8.41 40.28 -9.71
N ALA A 131 -8.89 39.36 -10.56
CA ALA A 131 -8.29 39.00 -11.86
C ALA A 131 -8.29 40.23 -12.81
N PRO A 132 -7.49 40.30 -13.91
CA PRO A 132 -7.73 39.53 -15.16
C PRO A 132 -6.45 39.41 -16.07
N PRO A 133 -6.50 39.22 -17.42
CA PRO A 133 -7.29 38.34 -18.29
C PRO A 133 -6.41 37.40 -19.18
N ASP A 134 -7.10 36.61 -20.00
CA ASP A 134 -6.65 35.86 -21.21
C ASP A 134 -5.37 36.32 -21.93
N THR A 135 -4.56 35.33 -22.33
CA THR A 135 -3.77 35.41 -23.56
C THR A 135 -3.94 34.14 -24.39
N SER A 136 -4.87 34.20 -25.33
CA SER A 136 -4.85 33.43 -26.57
C SER A 136 -3.55 33.68 -27.33
N ARG A 137 -2.76 32.63 -27.61
CA ARG A 137 -1.66 32.69 -28.58
C ARG A 137 -1.74 31.54 -29.59
N THR A 138 -2.20 31.91 -30.77
CA THR A 138 -2.08 31.23 -32.04
C THR A 138 -0.60 31.09 -32.41
N THR A 139 -0.16 29.89 -32.80
CA THR A 139 1.01 29.76 -33.68
C THR A 139 0.76 28.65 -34.70
N SER A 140 0.65 29.09 -35.95
CA SER A 140 0.60 28.29 -37.17
C SER A 140 1.99 27.79 -37.57
N GLY A 141 2.03 26.67 -38.31
CA GLY A 141 3.13 26.28 -39.20
C GLY A 141 3.75 24.95 -38.78
N HIS A 142 4.03 23.97 -39.64
CA HIS A 142 3.88 23.77 -41.09
C HIS A 142 4.28 22.29 -41.31
N PRO A 143 3.63 21.49 -42.17
CA PRO A 143 4.02 20.11 -42.44
C PRO A 143 5.05 20.04 -43.58
N PRO A 144 5.98 19.07 -43.58
CA PRO A 144 6.57 18.60 -44.82
C PRO A 144 5.79 17.41 -45.38
N ALA A 145 5.34 17.60 -46.62
CA ALA A 145 4.90 16.55 -47.52
C ALA A 145 6.07 15.65 -47.93
N SER A 146 5.82 14.35 -47.99
CA SER A 146 6.58 13.42 -48.84
C SER A 146 5.58 12.52 -49.56
N ALA A 147 5.45 12.76 -50.86
CA ALA A 147 4.73 11.93 -51.79
C ALA A 147 5.52 10.64 -52.09
N GLY A 148 4.81 9.55 -52.33
CA GLY A 148 5.34 8.28 -52.81
C GLY A 148 4.18 7.40 -53.26
N ALA A 149 3.73 7.64 -54.49
CA ALA A 149 2.73 6.84 -55.17
C ALA A 149 3.29 5.45 -55.52
N GLU A 150 2.47 4.41 -55.42
CA GLU A 150 2.33 3.45 -56.52
C GLU A 150 1.03 2.64 -56.42
N SER A 151 0.35 2.63 -57.55
CA SER A 151 -0.97 2.06 -57.83
C SER A 151 -0.85 0.63 -58.34
N GLY A 152 -1.73 -0.26 -57.90
CA GLY A 152 -1.96 -1.57 -58.54
C GLY A 152 -3.30 -2.18 -58.08
N PRO A 153 -4.23 -2.52 -58.99
CA PRO A 153 -5.60 -2.92 -58.63
C PRO A 153 -5.83 -4.44 -58.54
N ALA A 154 -6.60 -4.84 -57.51
CA ALA A 154 -7.60 -5.93 -57.43
C ALA A 154 -7.15 -7.40 -57.71
N PRO A 155 -7.68 -8.43 -56.98
CA PRO A 155 -9.11 -8.73 -56.98
C PRO A 155 -9.74 -8.98 -55.61
N ARG A 156 -11.05 -8.73 -55.59
CA ARG A 156 -12.01 -9.04 -54.54
C ARG A 156 -12.07 -10.55 -54.29
N THR A 157 -11.79 -10.96 -53.06
CA THR A 157 -12.21 -12.27 -52.55
C THR A 157 -13.25 -12.04 -51.46
N LEU A 158 -14.51 -12.28 -51.82
CA LEU A 158 -15.62 -12.45 -50.90
C LEU A 158 -15.34 -13.65 -50.00
N PHE A 159 -14.87 -13.41 -48.78
CA PHE A 159 -15.03 -14.37 -47.70
C PHE A 159 -16.30 -14.00 -46.92
N LEU A 160 -17.42 -14.50 -47.45
CA LEU A 160 -18.65 -14.70 -46.69
C LEU A 160 -18.42 -15.97 -45.85
N GLY A 161 -17.89 -15.79 -44.64
CA GLY A 161 -17.67 -16.88 -43.68
C GLY A 161 -18.05 -16.37 -42.31
N GLY A 162 -19.31 -16.59 -41.93
CA GLY A 162 -19.83 -16.21 -40.63
C GLY A 162 -19.02 -16.82 -39.50
N LEU A 163 -18.45 -15.97 -38.66
CA LEU A 163 -18.10 -16.36 -37.30
C LEU A 163 -19.12 -15.69 -36.37
N LEU A 164 -20.21 -16.42 -36.16
CA LEU A 164 -21.16 -16.15 -35.10
C LEU A 164 -20.42 -16.41 -33.78
N VAL A 165 -19.78 -15.39 -33.22
CA VAL A 165 -19.26 -15.44 -31.85
C VAL A 165 -20.47 -15.36 -30.93
N ALA A 166 -21.05 -16.53 -30.67
CA ALA A 166 -22.00 -16.70 -29.59
C ALA A 166 -21.26 -16.36 -28.29
N ALA A 167 -21.56 -15.19 -27.74
CA ALA A 167 -21.30 -14.87 -26.35
C ALA A 167 -22.11 -15.86 -25.50
N LEU A 168 -21.53 -17.04 -25.22
CA LEU A 168 -21.97 -17.83 -24.10
C LEU A 168 -21.51 -17.09 -22.84
N LEU A 169 -22.48 -16.44 -22.19
CA LEU A 169 -22.47 -16.22 -20.75
C LEU A 169 -22.39 -17.60 -20.09
N ALA A 170 -21.17 -18.12 -19.96
CA ALA A 170 -20.88 -19.17 -19.02
C ALA A 170 -20.89 -18.50 -17.63
N ALA A 171 -22.07 -18.42 -17.03
CA ALA A 171 -22.20 -18.53 -15.60
C ALA A 171 -21.53 -19.86 -15.22
N GLY A 172 -20.23 -19.81 -15.00
CA GLY A 172 -19.43 -20.93 -14.58
C GLY A 172 -19.97 -21.37 -13.24
N ALA A 173 -20.74 -22.45 -13.25
CA ALA A 173 -20.93 -23.27 -12.08
C ALA A 173 -19.53 -23.70 -11.61
N PHE A 174 -18.99 -22.99 -10.61
CA PHE A 174 -17.83 -23.43 -9.84
C PHE A 174 -18.25 -24.63 -9.01
N GLY A 175 -18.35 -25.78 -9.69
CA GLY A 175 -18.65 -27.09 -9.13
C GLY A 175 -17.43 -27.99 -9.24
N ALA A 176 -16.30 -27.59 -8.66
CA ALA A 176 -15.20 -28.51 -8.36
C ALA A 176 -15.28 -28.83 -6.87
N GLY A 177 -16.05 -29.87 -6.55
CA GLY A 177 -16.28 -30.32 -5.19
C GLY A 177 -14.99 -30.75 -4.50
N TYR A 178 -14.44 -29.87 -3.68
CA TYR A 178 -13.66 -30.28 -2.52
C TYR A 178 -14.65 -30.77 -1.47
N LEU A 179 -14.98 -32.06 -1.52
CA LEU A 179 -15.67 -32.74 -0.43
C LEU A 179 -14.71 -32.86 0.77
N VAL A 180 -14.54 -31.77 1.50
CA VAL A 180 -14.11 -31.84 2.90
C VAL A 180 -15.29 -32.42 3.67
N GLY A 181 -15.36 -33.74 3.73
CA GLY A 181 -16.27 -34.40 4.66
C GLY A 181 -15.79 -34.11 6.08
N ARG A 182 -16.62 -33.43 6.89
CA ARG A 182 -17.04 -33.85 8.24
C ARG A 182 -17.97 -32.80 8.87
N GLY A 183 -19.27 -33.11 8.97
CA GLY A 183 -20.25 -32.39 9.79
C GLY A 183 -21.40 -31.78 8.98
N ASP A 184 -22.43 -32.59 8.66
CA ASP A 184 -23.60 -32.20 7.86
C ASP A 184 -24.58 -31.28 8.62
N GLY A 185 -24.09 -30.11 9.06
CA GLY A 185 -24.94 -28.97 9.41
C GLY A 185 -25.05 -28.03 8.21
N PRO A 186 -26.16 -27.28 8.04
CA PRO A 186 -26.19 -26.18 7.09
C PRO A 186 -25.07 -25.20 7.47
N VAL A 187 -24.08 -25.04 6.58
CA VAL A 187 -23.07 -24.00 6.72
C VAL A 187 -23.77 -22.68 6.45
N ASP A 188 -23.78 -21.77 7.42
CA ASP A 188 -24.33 -20.43 7.24
C ASP A 188 -23.40 -19.63 6.31
N LEU A 189 -23.76 -19.58 5.03
CA LEU A 189 -23.05 -18.81 4.02
C LEU A 189 -23.49 -17.35 4.08
N VAL A 190 -22.52 -16.45 4.09
CA VAL A 190 -22.76 -15.00 4.05
C VAL A 190 -22.39 -14.48 2.67
N ALA A 191 -23.39 -14.03 1.91
CA ALA A 191 -23.15 -13.41 0.61
C ALA A 191 -22.46 -12.05 0.79
N ALA A 192 -21.41 -11.81 0.00
CA ALA A 192 -20.67 -10.56 0.00
C ALA A 192 -20.25 -10.19 -1.44
N GLU A 193 -20.08 -8.90 -1.68
CA GLU A 193 -19.60 -8.37 -2.96
C GLU A 193 -18.14 -7.95 -2.83
N VAL A 194 -17.34 -8.22 -3.85
CA VAL A 194 -15.96 -7.72 -3.94
C VAL A 194 -15.96 -6.25 -4.31
N ILE A 195 -15.32 -5.40 -3.52
CA ILE A 195 -15.31 -3.94 -3.68
C ILE A 195 -13.92 -3.35 -3.45
N GLY A 196 -13.67 -2.16 -4.03
CA GLY A 196 -12.50 -1.35 -3.72
C GLY A 196 -11.20 -1.95 -4.26
N THR A 197 -11.26 -2.68 -5.36
CA THR A 197 -10.07 -3.25 -6.03
C THR A 197 -9.55 -2.35 -7.16
N GLY A 198 -10.31 -1.32 -7.55
CA GLY A 198 -9.96 -0.45 -8.67
C GLY A 198 -10.18 -1.09 -10.05
N GLY A 199 -11.03 -2.12 -10.13
CA GLY A 199 -11.33 -2.88 -11.34
C GLY A 199 -10.36 -4.02 -11.65
N GLU A 200 -9.31 -4.22 -10.85
CA GLU A 200 -8.34 -5.31 -11.05
C GLU A 200 -8.80 -6.65 -10.45
N GLY A 201 -9.83 -6.62 -9.59
CA GLY A 201 -10.26 -7.76 -8.81
C GLY A 201 -9.34 -8.04 -7.62
N ILE A 202 -9.63 -9.12 -6.90
CA ILE A 202 -8.89 -9.57 -5.73
C ILE A 202 -8.33 -10.97 -5.96
N LEU A 203 -7.10 -11.20 -5.54
CA LEU A 203 -6.47 -12.51 -5.58
C LEU A 203 -7.00 -13.40 -4.46
N THR A 204 -7.25 -14.67 -4.76
CA THR A 204 -7.60 -15.69 -3.76
C THR A 204 -6.43 -16.65 -3.52
N ARG A 205 -6.35 -17.19 -2.31
CA ARG A 205 -5.16 -17.88 -1.80
C ARG A 205 -5.49 -19.19 -1.10
N GLN A 206 -4.50 -20.08 -0.99
CA GLN A 206 -4.67 -21.38 -0.30
C GLN A 206 -4.74 -21.26 1.22
N ALA A 207 -4.17 -20.20 1.80
CA ALA A 207 -4.15 -19.97 3.24
C ALA A 207 -4.26 -18.47 3.55
N PRO A 208 -4.59 -18.07 4.79
CA PRO A 208 -4.75 -16.66 5.18
C PRO A 208 -3.41 -15.92 5.38
N THR A 209 -2.55 -15.97 4.37
CA THR A 209 -1.24 -15.31 4.29
C THR A 209 -0.90 -14.96 2.85
N THR A 210 -0.20 -13.85 2.64
CA THR A 210 0.29 -13.40 1.33
C THR A 210 1.41 -14.28 0.76
N GLU A 211 2.05 -15.08 1.60
CA GLU A 211 3.08 -16.04 1.17
C GLU A 211 2.49 -17.32 0.57
N SER A 212 1.21 -17.60 0.84
CA SER A 212 0.56 -18.79 0.29
C SER A 212 0.27 -18.66 -1.20
N ALA A 213 0.23 -19.81 -1.88
CA ALA A 213 -0.02 -19.86 -3.31
C ALA A 213 -1.36 -19.19 -3.65
N GLN A 214 -1.32 -18.36 -4.69
CA GLN A 214 -2.53 -17.85 -5.33
C GLN A 214 -3.22 -18.99 -6.06
N VAL A 215 -4.52 -19.16 -5.84
CA VAL A 215 -5.35 -20.19 -6.49
C VAL A 215 -6.35 -19.63 -7.47
N GLY A 216 -6.58 -18.31 -7.43
CA GLY A 216 -7.50 -17.66 -8.34
C GLY A 216 -7.54 -16.16 -8.16
N SER A 217 -8.59 -15.58 -8.73
CA SER A 217 -8.95 -14.18 -8.59
C SER A 217 -10.46 -14.03 -8.73
N VAL A 218 -11.01 -13.03 -8.06
CA VAL A 218 -12.42 -12.65 -8.13
C VAL A 218 -12.52 -11.20 -8.59
N GLU A 219 -13.35 -10.93 -9.59
CA GLU A 219 -13.50 -9.59 -10.17
C GLU A 219 -14.22 -8.64 -9.20
N GLU A 220 -14.02 -7.32 -9.37
CA GLU A 220 -14.80 -6.31 -8.63
C GLU A 220 -16.28 -6.38 -9.02
N GLY A 221 -17.17 -6.24 -8.03
CA GLY A 221 -18.61 -6.39 -8.19
C GLY A 221 -19.09 -7.84 -8.24
N ALA A 222 -18.19 -8.83 -8.22
CA ALA A 222 -18.59 -10.22 -8.16
C ALA A 222 -19.11 -10.57 -6.74
N MET A 223 -20.18 -11.37 -6.71
CA MET A 223 -20.72 -11.93 -5.48
C MET A 223 -19.96 -13.20 -5.10
N VAL A 224 -19.55 -13.29 -3.84
CA VAL A 224 -18.92 -14.45 -3.21
C VAL A 224 -19.71 -14.88 -1.99
N GLU A 225 -19.53 -16.14 -1.59
CA GLU A 225 -20.10 -16.68 -0.37
C GLU A 225 -18.98 -16.91 0.64
N VAL A 226 -19.10 -16.28 1.80
CA VAL A 226 -18.14 -16.40 2.90
C VAL A 226 -18.64 -17.45 3.88
N ILE A 227 -17.79 -18.43 4.19
CA ILE A 227 -18.02 -19.46 5.19
C ILE A 227 -17.72 -18.92 6.60
N CYS A 228 -16.55 -18.31 6.76
CA CYS A 228 -16.06 -17.82 8.05
C CYS A 228 -14.90 -16.84 7.85
N VAL A 229 -14.48 -16.21 8.94
CA VAL A 229 -13.31 -15.32 8.98
C VAL A 229 -12.28 -15.77 10.01
N VAL A 230 -11.01 -15.43 9.76
CA VAL A 230 -9.92 -15.57 10.73
C VAL A 230 -9.35 -14.18 11.04
N PRO A 231 -9.47 -13.70 12.28
CA PRO A 231 -8.71 -12.57 12.76
C PRO A 231 -7.27 -13.02 13.02
N ASN A 232 -6.31 -12.11 12.87
CA ASN A 232 -4.86 -12.36 13.05
C ASN A 232 -4.18 -13.16 11.93
N GLY A 233 -4.71 -13.12 10.71
CA GLY A 233 -3.91 -13.46 9.54
C GLY A 233 -2.85 -12.39 9.26
N GLU A 234 -2.12 -12.58 8.16
CA GLU A 234 -1.15 -11.57 7.74
C GLU A 234 -1.84 -10.26 7.38
N SER A 235 -1.30 -9.13 7.86
CA SER A 235 -1.90 -7.81 7.65
C SER A 235 -1.63 -7.29 6.24
N VAL A 236 -2.68 -6.86 5.55
CA VAL A 236 -2.60 -6.27 4.22
C VAL A 236 -3.22 -4.89 4.17
N TYR A 237 -2.49 -3.98 3.54
CA TYR A 237 -2.89 -2.60 3.32
C TYR A 237 -3.61 -2.46 1.97
N SER A 238 -4.84 -1.95 2.00
CA SER A 238 -5.55 -1.49 0.80
C SER A 238 -5.29 -0.01 0.60
N GLU A 239 -4.78 0.34 -0.58
CA GLU A 239 -4.68 1.73 -0.99
C GLU A 239 -6.03 2.36 -1.28
N ALA A 240 -6.95 1.59 -1.87
CA ALA A 240 -8.28 2.06 -2.23
C ALA A 240 -9.09 2.44 -0.98
N ASN A 241 -8.93 1.67 0.10
CA ASN A 241 -9.62 1.89 1.37
C ASN A 241 -8.79 2.70 2.38
N GLY A 242 -7.51 2.96 2.09
CA GLY A 242 -6.58 3.68 2.97
C GLY A 242 -6.35 3.00 4.33
N ALA A 243 -6.58 1.69 4.43
CA ALA A 243 -6.64 0.95 5.69
C ALA A 243 -5.90 -0.40 5.58
N SER A 244 -5.39 -0.89 6.71
CA SER A 244 -4.86 -2.25 6.83
C SER A 244 -5.85 -3.16 7.53
N SER A 245 -5.88 -4.43 7.15
CA SER A 245 -6.62 -5.47 7.86
C SER A 245 -5.81 -6.77 7.93
N SER A 246 -5.87 -7.44 9.08
CA SER A 246 -5.36 -8.80 9.31
C SER A 246 -6.48 -9.84 9.26
N VAL A 247 -7.67 -9.45 8.80
CA VAL A 247 -8.84 -10.34 8.72
C VAL A 247 -8.92 -10.97 7.34
N TRP A 248 -9.00 -12.29 7.32
CA TRP A 248 -9.15 -13.09 6.10
C TRP A 248 -10.49 -13.82 6.11
N ALA A 249 -11.14 -13.88 4.96
CA ALA A 249 -12.39 -14.59 4.75
C ALA A 249 -12.13 -15.89 3.97
N LEU A 250 -12.67 -17.00 4.47
CA LEU A 250 -12.73 -18.27 3.75
C LEU A 250 -13.99 -18.27 2.87
N LEU A 251 -13.80 -18.49 1.58
CA LEU A 251 -14.88 -18.54 0.60
C LEU A 251 -15.44 -19.97 0.47
N ALA A 252 -16.65 -20.09 -0.09
CA ALA A 252 -17.34 -21.37 -0.32
C ALA A 252 -16.54 -22.35 -1.19
N ASP A 253 -15.66 -21.85 -2.05
CA ASP A 253 -14.77 -22.67 -2.90
C ASP A 253 -13.51 -23.17 -2.16
N GLY A 254 -13.36 -22.85 -0.88
CA GLY A 254 -12.22 -23.22 -0.05
C GLY A 254 -11.01 -22.29 -0.17
N SER A 255 -11.09 -21.23 -0.98
CA SER A 255 -10.03 -20.22 -1.11
C SER A 255 -10.17 -19.11 -0.07
N TRP A 256 -9.05 -18.45 0.24
CA TRP A 256 -8.98 -17.33 1.18
C TRP A 256 -8.85 -16.02 0.44
N THR A 257 -9.55 -14.99 0.93
CA THR A 257 -9.39 -13.62 0.46
C THR A 257 -9.37 -12.63 1.62
N PHE A 258 -9.04 -11.38 1.34
CA PHE A 258 -9.01 -10.34 2.35
C PHE A 258 -10.41 -9.80 2.61
N ASP A 259 -10.86 -9.85 3.87
CA ASP A 259 -12.16 -9.31 4.27
C ASP A 259 -12.28 -7.81 3.95
N LEU A 260 -11.15 -7.09 3.92
CA LEU A 260 -11.10 -5.66 3.61
C LEU A 260 -11.76 -5.28 2.27
N TYR A 261 -11.77 -6.19 1.29
CA TYR A 261 -12.36 -5.96 -0.03
C TYR A 261 -13.74 -6.62 -0.20
N LEU A 262 -14.37 -7.05 0.88
CA LEU A 262 -15.72 -7.62 0.84
C LEU A 262 -16.73 -6.64 1.46
N THR A 263 -17.99 -6.66 1.03
CA THR A 263 -19.06 -5.87 1.68
C THR A 263 -19.55 -6.46 3.01
N THR A 264 -18.89 -7.52 3.49
CA THR A 264 -19.11 -8.09 4.81
C THR A 264 -18.98 -7.03 5.92
N PRO A 265 -19.78 -7.14 6.99
CA PRO A 265 -19.53 -6.39 8.21
C PRO A 265 -18.11 -6.64 8.70
N LYS A 266 -17.29 -5.60 8.79
CA LYS A 266 -15.86 -5.74 9.09
C LYS A 266 -15.68 -6.31 10.49
N ALA A 267 -14.99 -7.45 10.58
CA ALA A 267 -14.58 -7.96 11.87
C ALA A 267 -13.61 -6.97 12.51
N GLN A 268 -13.85 -6.63 13.78
CA GLN A 268 -13.01 -5.72 14.52
C GLN A 268 -11.71 -6.40 14.96
N ALA A 269 -10.83 -5.62 15.60
CA ALA A 269 -9.49 -6.03 16.01
C ALA A 269 -9.46 -7.36 16.79
N ALA A 270 -8.26 -7.94 16.87
CA ALA A 270 -7.97 -9.18 17.58
C ALA A 270 -8.70 -9.29 18.94
N GLY A 271 -9.56 -10.30 19.09
CA GLY A 271 -10.24 -10.62 20.34
C GLY A 271 -11.70 -10.18 20.43
N GLU A 272 -12.22 -9.39 19.48
CA GLU A 272 -13.66 -9.15 19.37
C GLU A 272 -14.31 -10.20 18.45
N PRO A 273 -15.47 -10.76 18.82
CA PRO A 273 -16.21 -11.65 17.92
C PRO A 273 -16.59 -10.90 16.64
N PRO A 274 -16.58 -11.58 15.48
CA PRO A 274 -17.01 -10.96 14.24
C PRO A 274 -18.49 -10.57 14.35
N PRO A 275 -18.90 -9.43 13.78
CA PRO A 275 -20.29 -9.04 13.71
C PRO A 275 -21.11 -10.10 12.99
N ALA A 276 -22.28 -10.45 13.55
CA ALA A 276 -23.24 -11.32 12.89
C ALA A 276 -23.59 -10.75 11.50
N PRO A 277 -23.78 -11.61 10.46
CA PRO A 277 -23.87 -13.08 10.51
C PRO A 277 -22.54 -13.83 10.39
N LEU A 278 -21.39 -13.16 10.37
CA LEU A 278 -20.10 -13.82 10.21
C LEU A 278 -19.71 -14.64 11.46
N LYS A 279 -18.98 -15.73 11.23
CA LYS A 279 -18.45 -16.62 12.27
C LYS A 279 -16.93 -16.73 12.18
N LEU A 280 -16.27 -17.05 13.29
CA LEU A 280 -14.84 -17.38 13.28
C LEU A 280 -14.64 -18.79 12.75
N CYS A 281 -13.60 -19.02 11.96
CA CYS A 281 -13.31 -20.36 11.43
C CYS A 281 -12.93 -21.38 12.52
N GLY A 282 -12.58 -20.93 13.74
CA GLY A 282 -12.36 -21.81 14.88
C GLY A 282 -13.65 -22.30 15.56
N ASP A 283 -14.81 -21.72 15.21
CA ASP A 283 -16.12 -22.04 15.81
C ASP A 283 -16.96 -23.00 14.93
N LEU A 284 -16.46 -23.36 13.74
CA LEU A 284 -17.09 -24.32 12.82
C LEU A 284 -16.77 -25.77 13.22
#